data_AF-B3EMD5-F1
#
_entry.id   AF-B3EMD5-F1
#
_cell.length_a   1.000
_cell.length_b   1.000
_cell.length_c   1.000
_cell.angle_alpha   90.00
_cell.angle_beta   90.00
_cell.angle_gamma   90.00
#
_symmetry.space_group_name_H-M   'P 1'
#
loop_
_entity.id
_entity.type
_entity.pdbx_description
1 polymer ?
#
loop_
_entity_poly.entity_id
_entity_poly.type
_entity_poly.pdbx_seq_one_letter_code
_entity_poly.pdbx_strand_id
1 'polypeptide(L)'
;MNRNDEKTDTMPLLQVKDFPENMYSLLQQQAKAEHRSFSQEIVVTLAKGLNHKARRAQLLQEIEQNTDVPEKVVVLDPVELIREDRER
;
A
#
# COMPACT_ATOMS: atom_id res chain seq x y z
N MET A 1 -25.62 -38.47 5.05
CA MET A 1 -25.58 -36.99 5.04
C MET A 1 -24.49 -36.55 6.00
N ASN A 2 -23.47 -35.75 5.67
CA ASN A 2 -23.11 -35.05 4.45
C ASN A 2 -21.58 -35.07 4.33
N ARG A 3 -21.09 -35.46 3.15
CA ARG A 3 -19.78 -35.10 2.63
C ARG A 3 -19.81 -33.59 2.39
N ASN A 4 -18.84 -32.83 2.88
CA ASN A 4 -18.37 -31.54 2.30
C ASN A 4 -17.19 -30.93 3.10
N ASP A 5 -16.36 -31.75 3.75
CA ASP A 5 -14.98 -31.35 4.08
C ASP A 5 -14.11 -31.56 2.84
N GLU A 6 -14.45 -30.88 1.74
CA GLU A 6 -13.56 -30.81 0.57
C GLU A 6 -12.68 -29.58 0.76
N LYS A 7 -11.51 -29.81 1.37
CA LYS A 7 -10.38 -28.87 1.35
C LYS A 7 -10.15 -28.42 -0.09
N THR A 8 -10.55 -27.20 -0.43
CA THR A 8 -10.17 -26.57 -1.69
C THR A 8 -8.77 -25.99 -1.55
N ASP A 9 -7.77 -26.86 -1.54
CA ASP A 9 -6.41 -26.48 -1.95
C ASP A 9 -6.37 -26.36 -3.48
N THR A 10 -7.18 -25.44 -4.02
CA THR A 10 -7.20 -25.15 -5.45
C THR A 10 -6.68 -23.74 -5.61
N MET A 11 -5.41 -23.59 -5.96
CA MET A 11 -4.88 -22.32 -6.46
C MET A 11 -5.72 -21.90 -7.67
N PRO A 12 -6.60 -20.89 -7.57
CA PRO A 12 -7.52 -20.58 -8.64
C PRO A 12 -6.76 -20.05 -9.84
N LEU A 13 -7.10 -20.54 -11.03
CA LEU A 13 -6.48 -20.07 -12.27
C LEU A 13 -7.08 -18.71 -12.65
N LEU A 14 -6.22 -17.69 -12.76
CA LEU A 14 -6.59 -16.38 -13.27
C LEU A 14 -6.20 -16.26 -14.74
N GLN A 15 -7.17 -15.99 -15.62
CA GLN A 15 -6.95 -15.67 -17.02
C GLN A 15 -7.53 -14.28 -17.33
N VAL A 16 -6.75 -13.43 -17.98
CA VAL A 16 -7.17 -12.09 -18.40
C VAL A 16 -7.15 -12.04 -19.93
N LYS A 17 -8.31 -11.75 -20.53
CA LYS A 17 -8.42 -11.57 -21.99
C LYS A 17 -7.96 -10.17 -22.37
N ASP A 18 -7.44 -10.05 -23.59
CA ASP A 18 -7.02 -8.78 -24.20
C ASP A 18 -6.04 -7.98 -23.32
N PHE A 19 -5.08 -8.70 -22.72
CA PHE A 19 -4.11 -8.08 -21.81
C PHE A 19 -3.17 -7.14 -22.58
N PRO A 20 -3.04 -5.86 -22.18
CA PRO A 20 -2.24 -4.89 -22.94
C PRO A 20 -0.75 -5.26 -22.99
N GLU A 21 -0.17 -5.21 -24.20
CA GLU A 21 1.23 -5.59 -24.45
C GLU A 21 2.24 -4.78 -23.63
N ASN A 22 1.96 -3.48 -23.45
CA ASN A 22 2.81 -2.60 -22.64
C ASN A 22 2.85 -3.06 -21.17
N MET A 23 1.72 -3.51 -20.62
CA MET A 23 1.66 -4.01 -19.24
C MET A 23 2.35 -5.36 -19.10
N TYR A 24 2.21 -6.24 -20.10
CA TYR A 24 2.95 -7.51 -20.14
C TYR A 24 4.46 -7.27 -20.10
N SER A 25 4.95 -6.37 -20.95
CA SER A 25 6.37 -6.01 -21.03
C SER A 25 6.91 -5.45 -19.71
N LEU A 26 6.16 -4.55 -19.07
CA LEU A 26 6.54 -3.96 -17.78
C LEU A 26 6.61 -5.03 -16.66
N LEU A 27 5.59 -5.87 -16.55
CA LEU A 27 5.59 -6.98 -15.58
C LEU A 27 6.74 -7.95 -15.86
N GLN A 28 7.05 -8.23 -17.11
CA GLN A 28 8.15 -9.14 -17.45
C GLN A 28 9.52 -8.55 -17.09
N GLN A 29 9.72 -7.25 -17.31
CA GLN A 29 10.93 -6.55 -16.89
C GLN A 29 11.09 -6.57 -15.37
N GLN A 30 10.00 -6.30 -14.64
CA GLN A 30 9.99 -6.30 -13.18
C GLN A 30 10.27 -7.71 -12.63
N ALA A 31 9.69 -8.75 -13.22
CA ALA A 31 9.96 -10.15 -12.86
C ALA A 31 11.45 -10.51 -12.97
N LYS A 32 12.09 -10.07 -14.05
CA LYS A 32 13.54 -10.27 -14.28
C LYS A 32 14.38 -9.53 -13.25
N ALA A 33 14.07 -8.25 -12.99
CA ALA A 33 14.79 -7.43 -12.01
C ALA A 33 14.70 -7.99 -10.59
N GLU A 34 13.57 -8.62 -10.27
CA GLU A 34 13.25 -9.16 -8.95
C GLU A 34 13.55 -10.66 -8.83
N HIS A 35 14.18 -11.25 -9.86
CA HIS A 35 14.54 -12.66 -9.93
C HIS A 35 13.39 -13.63 -9.60
N ARG A 36 12.17 -13.28 -10.02
CA ARG A 36 10.95 -14.04 -9.74
C ARG A 36 10.24 -14.48 -11.00
N SER A 37 9.38 -15.50 -10.88
CA SER A 37 8.57 -15.93 -12.02
C SER A 37 7.53 -14.87 -12.38
N PHE A 38 7.07 -14.87 -13.63
CA PHE A 38 6.04 -13.93 -14.09
C PHE A 38 4.74 -14.06 -13.29
N SER A 39 4.33 -15.30 -12.97
CA SER A 39 3.14 -15.55 -12.14
C SER A 39 3.32 -15.00 -10.72
N GLN A 40 4.52 -15.12 -10.14
CA GLN A 40 4.83 -14.52 -8.83
C GLN A 40 4.82 -12.99 -8.88
N GLU A 41 5.34 -12.38 -9.96
CA GLU A 41 5.16 -10.94 -10.25
C GLU A 41 3.71 -10.52 -10.16
N ILE A 42 2.85 -11.19 -10.92
CA ILE A 42 1.44 -10.85 -10.99
C ILE A 42 0.81 -10.91 -9.61
N VAL A 43 1.05 -11.98 -8.85
CA VAL A 43 0.49 -12.12 -7.49
C VAL A 43 0.97 -11.00 -6.57
N VAL A 44 2.28 -10.71 -6.55
CA VAL A 44 2.84 -9.65 -5.70
C VAL A 44 2.32 -8.28 -6.11
N THR A 45 2.27 -8.00 -7.41
CA THR A 45 1.82 -6.70 -7.93
C THR A 45 0.33 -6.49 -7.69
N LEU A 46 -0.50 -7.52 -7.85
CA LEU A 46 -1.91 -7.47 -7.47
C LEU A 46 -2.08 -7.30 -5.96
N ALA A 47 -1.34 -8.04 -5.13
CA ALA A 47 -1.42 -7.92 -3.68
C ALA A 47 -1.07 -6.51 -3.20
N LYS A 48 0.00 -5.90 -3.75
CA LYS A 48 0.35 -4.50 -3.50
C LYS A 48 -0.78 -3.57 -3.94
N GLY A 49 -1.24 -3.74 -5.18
CA GLY A 49 -2.35 -3.00 -5.82
C GLY A 49 -3.60 -2.92 -4.96
N LEU A 50 -4.03 -4.07 -4.44
CA LEU A 50 -5.24 -4.20 -3.63
C LEU A 50 -5.04 -3.66 -2.20
N ASN A 51 -3.83 -3.73 -1.65
CA ASN A 51 -3.54 -3.29 -0.29
C ASN A 51 -3.32 -1.77 -0.13
N HIS A 52 -3.14 -1.01 -1.21
CA HIS A 52 -2.88 0.44 -1.12
C HIS A 52 -3.99 1.24 -0.41
N LYS A 53 -5.26 0.82 -0.55
CA LYS A 53 -6.39 1.52 0.08
C LYS A 53 -6.41 1.31 1.60
N ALA A 54 -6.13 0.09 2.05
CA ALA A 54 -6.11 -0.25 3.47
C ALA A 54 -4.91 0.40 4.17
N ARG A 55 -3.72 0.33 3.56
CA ARG A 55 -2.51 0.97 4.12
C ARG A 55 -2.65 2.49 4.27
N ARG A 56 -3.25 3.16 3.28
CA ARG A 56 -3.49 4.61 3.38
C ARG A 56 -4.46 4.97 4.51
N ALA A 57 -5.55 4.22 4.65
CA ALA A 57 -6.53 4.45 5.71
C ALA A 57 -5.91 4.23 7.10
N GLN A 58 -5.14 3.15 7.27
CA GLN A 58 -4.42 2.87 8.52
C GLN A 58 -3.43 3.98 8.87
N LEU A 59 -2.64 4.44 7.90
CA LEU A 59 -1.68 5.53 8.14
C LEU A 59 -2.38 6.83 8.56
N LEU A 60 -3.50 7.19 7.91
CA LEU A 60 -4.26 8.38 8.29
C LEU A 60 -4.85 8.24 9.69
N GLN A 61 -5.34 7.07 10.05
CA GLN A 61 -5.83 6.78 11.39
C GLN A 61 -4.70 6.84 12.43
N GLU A 62 -3.52 6.30 12.14
CA GLU A 62 -2.34 6.40 13.01
C GLU A 62 -1.90 7.85 13.20
N ILE A 63 -1.93 8.67 12.15
CA ILE A 63 -1.64 10.10 12.25
C ILE A 63 -2.68 10.76 13.16
N GLU A 64 -3.97 10.54 12.94
CA GLU A 64 -5.05 11.13 13.74
C GLU A 64 -4.95 10.72 15.23
N GLN A 65 -4.65 9.46 15.51
CA GLN A 65 -4.54 8.93 16.88
C GLN A 65 -3.26 9.35 17.59
N ASN A 66 -2.15 9.53 16.87
CA ASN A 66 -0.85 9.93 17.43
C ASN A 66 -0.61 11.45 17.34
N THR A 67 -1.58 12.22 16.86
CA THR A 67 -1.58 13.68 16.93
C THR A 67 -1.92 14.11 18.35
N ASP A 68 -1.09 13.72 19.32
CA ASP A 68 -1.11 14.29 20.66
C ASP A 68 -0.30 15.59 20.62
N VAL A 69 -0.87 16.62 19.98
CA VAL A 69 -0.25 17.94 19.94
C VAL A 69 -0.38 18.50 21.35
N PRO A 70 0.74 18.77 22.06
CA PRO A 70 0.67 19.36 23.37
C PRO A 70 -0.12 20.66 23.27
N GLU A 71 -1.09 20.89 24.16
CA GLU A 71 -1.94 22.08 24.15
C GLU A 71 -1.09 23.38 24.10
N LYS A 72 0.10 23.35 24.71
CA LYS A 72 1.10 24.41 24.60
C LYS A 72 1.54 24.77 23.18
N VAL A 73 1.63 23.80 22.26
CA VAL A 73 2.03 24.02 20.86
C VAL A 73 0.87 24.59 20.04
N VAL A 74 -0.37 24.20 20.36
CA VAL A 74 -1.59 24.75 19.73
C VAL A 74 -1.77 26.24 20.04
N VAL A 75 -1.28 26.69 21.20
CA VAL A 75 -1.40 28.07 21.68
C VAL A 75 -0.30 29.00 21.14
N LEU A 76 0.75 28.47 20.51
CA LEU A 76 1.83 29.32 19.97
C LEU A 76 1.38 29.99 18.67
N ASP A 77 1.45 31.32 18.64
CA ASP A 77 1.27 32.08 17.41
C ASP A 77 2.47 31.82 16.48
N PRO A 78 2.25 31.29 15.26
CA PRO A 78 3.31 31.09 14.28
C PRO A 78 4.13 32.36 14.02
N VAL A 79 3.52 33.53 14.13
CA VAL A 79 4.20 34.82 13.92
C VAL A 79 5.24 35.10 15.01
N GLU A 80 4.94 34.76 16.26
CA GLU A 80 5.86 34.96 17.38
C GLU A 80 7.07 34.02 17.28
N LEU A 81 6.87 32.77 16.84
CA LEU A 81 7.96 31.82 16.60
C LEU A 81 8.91 32.28 15.48
N ILE A 82 8.36 32.84 14.40
CA ILE A 82 9.16 33.38 13.30
C ILE A 82 9.94 34.63 13.72
N ARG A 83 9.38 35.43 14.65
CA ARG A 83 10.08 36.60 15.22
C ARG A 83 11.26 36.18 16.10
N GLU A 84 11.06 35.23 17.03
CA GLU A 84 12.13 34.73 17.90
C GLU A 84 13.33 34.18 17.10
N ASP A 85 13.06 33.46 16.01
CA ASP A 85 14.10 32.88 15.15
C ASP A 85 14.92 33.95 14.39
N ARG A 86 14.33 35.10 14.07
CA ARG A 86 15.01 36.21 13.39
C ARG A 86 15.84 37.10 14.31
N GLU A 87 15.55 37.09 15.60
CA GLU A 87 16.26 37.90 16.61
C GLU A 87 17.43 37.14 17.27
N ARG A 88 17.69 35.89 16.87
CA ARG A 88 18.86 35.09 17.27
C ARG A 88 20.10 35.33 16.42
#